data_AF-A0A8J1TSM5-F1
#
_entry.id   AF-A0A8J1TSM5-F1
#
_cell.length_a   1.000
_cell.length_b   1.000
_cell.length_c   1.000
_cell.angle_alpha   90.00
_cell.angle_beta   90.00
_cell.angle_gamma   90.00
#
_symmetry.space_group_name_H-M   'P 1'
#
loop_
_entity.id
_entity.type
_entity.pdbx_description
1 polymer ?
#
loop_
_entity_poly.entity_id
_entity_poly.type
_entity_poly.pdbx_seq_one_letter_code
_entity_poly.pdbx_strand_id
1 'polypeptide(L)'
;MGLMGEARLGIADYVVFAIFILSSLSIGVYHALSGGRQRTTKEYLTADKKLKVVPISLSLLVSFQSAIMILGYPAEMYMRGAQLYIGNIGMLIGTILTTRLWVPLFYKLQITSTFE
;
A
#
# COMPACT_ATOMS: atom_id res chain seq x y z
N MET A 1 35.05 -23.70 6.21
CA MET A 1 33.89 -24.58 5.98
C MET A 1 33.31 -24.94 7.35
N GLY A 2 32.52 -24.04 7.93
CA GLY A 2 32.09 -24.12 9.32
C GLY A 2 30.65 -23.64 9.41
N LEU A 3 29.73 -24.61 9.36
CA LEU A 3 28.37 -24.57 9.86
C LEU A 3 27.52 -23.37 9.39
N MET A 4 27.00 -23.49 8.16
CA MET A 4 25.68 -22.96 7.81
C MET A 4 24.67 -23.67 8.72
N GLY A 5 24.55 -23.21 9.98
CA GLY A 5 23.49 -23.63 10.88
C GLY A 5 22.19 -23.30 10.17
N GLU A 6 21.42 -24.34 9.85
CA GLU A 6 20.19 -24.17 9.10
C GLU A 6 19.32 -23.14 9.80
N ALA A 7 19.09 -21.99 9.15
CA ALA A 7 18.13 -21.00 9.56
C ALA A 7 16.72 -21.59 9.40
N ARG A 8 16.39 -22.55 10.25
CA ARG A 8 15.09 -23.17 10.32
C ARG A 8 14.18 -22.16 11.01
N LEU A 9 13.18 -21.71 10.27
CA LEU A 9 12.08 -20.94 10.83
C LEU A 9 11.57 -21.67 12.08
N GLY A 10 11.62 -21.00 13.21
CA GLY A 10 11.17 -21.56 14.46
C GLY A 10 9.68 -21.82 14.40
N ILE A 11 9.17 -22.65 15.31
CA ILE A 11 7.73 -22.88 15.46
C ILE A 11 6.99 -21.54 15.64
N ALA A 12 7.63 -20.57 16.31
CA ALA A 12 7.10 -19.22 16.48
C ALA A 12 6.91 -18.47 15.13
N ASP A 13 7.86 -18.57 14.20
CA ASP A 13 7.75 -17.91 12.88
C ASP A 13 6.59 -18.47 12.07
N TYR A 14 6.39 -19.79 12.10
CA TYR A 14 5.26 -20.46 11.46
C TYR A 14 3.92 -20.04 12.07
N VAL A 15 3.85 -19.90 13.40
CA VAL A 15 2.63 -19.43 14.08
C VAL A 15 2.30 -18.01 13.67
N VAL A 16 3.28 -17.10 13.63
CA VAL A 16 3.06 -15.71 13.19
C VAL A 16 2.62 -15.68 11.72
N PHE A 17 3.24 -16.48 10.86
CA PHE A 17 2.86 -16.57 9.45
C PHE A 17 1.43 -17.10 9.26
N ALA A 18 1.05 -18.14 10.01
CA ALA A 18 -0.30 -18.68 9.99
C ALA A 18 -1.33 -17.64 10.47
N ILE A 19 -1.05 -16.92 11.56
CA ILE A 19 -1.92 -15.85 12.06
C ILE A 19 -2.04 -14.71 11.03
N PHE A 20 -0.95 -14.35 10.36
CA PHE A 20 -0.97 -13.32 9.32
C PHE A 20 -1.87 -13.71 8.15
N ILE A 21 -1.75 -14.95 7.64
CA ILE A 21 -2.63 -15.45 6.58
C ILE A 21 -4.08 -15.52 7.06
N LEU A 22 -4.32 -16.07 8.25
CA LEU A 22 -5.68 -16.21 8.79
C LEU A 22 -6.35 -14.86 9.00
N SER A 23 -5.63 -13.83 9.45
CA SER A 23 -6.18 -12.49 9.61
C SER A 23 -6.53 -11.85 8.26
N SER A 24 -5.66 -11.96 7.26
CA SER A 24 -5.95 -11.51 5.89
C SER A 24 -7.17 -12.23 5.29
N LEU A 25 -7.24 -13.55 5.45
CA LEU A 25 -8.35 -14.36 4.97
C LEU A 25 -9.65 -14.02 5.71
N SER A 26 -9.59 -13.80 7.02
CA SER A 26 -10.77 -13.47 7.84
C SER A 26 -11.43 -12.17 7.39
N ILE A 27 -10.64 -11.14 7.02
CA ILE A 27 -11.18 -9.88 6.49
C ILE A 27 -11.86 -10.11 5.13
N GLY A 28 -11.25 -10.91 4.26
CA GLY A 28 -11.83 -11.27 2.96
C GLY A 28 -13.13 -12.06 3.10
N VAL A 29 -13.16 -13.07 3.97
CA VAL A 29 -14.34 -13.90 4.25
C VAL A 29 -15.45 -13.08 4.91
N TYR A 30 -15.12 -12.19 5.85
CA TYR A 30 -16.08 -11.26 6.45
C TYR A 30 -16.72 -10.37 5.39
N HIS A 31 -15.94 -9.77 4.49
CA HIS A 31 -16.46 -8.95 3.40
C HIS A 31 -17.25 -9.75 2.35
N ALA A 32 -16.89 -11.01 2.09
CA ALA A 32 -17.60 -11.91 1.18
C ALA A 32 -18.97 -12.35 1.73
N LEU A 33 -19.04 -12.68 3.03
CA LEU A 33 -20.29 -13.12 3.69
C LEU A 33 -21.21 -11.95 4.08
N SER A 34 -20.69 -10.73 4.25
CA SER A 34 -21.48 -9.54 4.59
C SER A 34 -22.31 -8.99 3.41
N GLY A 35 -22.21 -9.61 2.22
CA GLY A 35 -23.32 -9.87 1.28
C GLY A 35 -24.18 -8.72 0.72
N GLY A 36 -23.95 -7.45 1.08
CA GLY A 36 -24.91 -6.37 0.80
C GLY A 36 -24.36 -5.06 0.24
N ARG A 37 -23.04 -4.84 0.21
CA ARG A 37 -22.41 -3.54 -0.11
C ARG A 37 -21.56 -3.51 -1.40
N GLN A 38 -21.85 -4.43 -2.32
CA GLN A 38 -21.07 -4.62 -3.56
C GLN A 38 -21.97 -4.83 -4.78
N ARG A 39 -23.16 -4.21 -4.80
CA ARG A 39 -24.18 -4.48 -5.83
C ARG A 39 -23.99 -3.66 -7.10
N THR A 40 -23.18 -2.60 -7.07
CA THR A 40 -22.91 -1.75 -8.23
C THR A 40 -21.42 -1.46 -8.39
N THR A 41 -20.94 -1.38 -9.63
CA THR A 41 -19.54 -1.09 -9.96
C THR A 41 -19.04 0.21 -9.35
N LYS A 42 -19.92 1.22 -9.18
CA LYS A 42 -19.61 2.46 -8.47
C LYS A 42 -19.39 2.28 -6.97
N GLU A 43 -20.17 1.42 -6.31
CA GLU A 43 -20.01 1.10 -4.90
C GLU A 43 -18.72 0.29 -4.65
N TYR A 44 -18.36 -0.61 -5.57
CA TYR A 44 -17.12 -1.38 -5.46
C TYR A 44 -15.86 -0.55 -5.76
N LEU A 45 -15.86 0.21 -6.84
CA LEU A 45 -14.68 0.94 -7.29
C LEU A 45 -14.47 2.28 -6.56
N THR A 46 -15.56 2.97 -6.19
CA THR A 46 -15.48 4.31 -5.59
C THR A 46 -16.18 4.44 -4.25
N ALA A 47 -16.85 3.38 -3.76
CA ALA A 47 -17.61 3.38 -2.50
C ALA A 47 -18.46 4.66 -2.34
N ASP A 48 -19.15 5.01 -3.42
CA ASP A 48 -20.01 6.21 -3.54
C ASP A 48 -19.33 7.55 -3.19
N LYS A 49 -17.99 7.65 -3.27
CA LYS A 49 -17.22 8.81 -2.79
C LYS A 49 -17.43 9.10 -1.29
N LYS A 50 -17.94 8.13 -0.52
CA LYS A 50 -18.22 8.25 0.93
C LYS A 50 -17.07 7.75 1.81
N LEU A 51 -16.00 7.24 1.23
CA LEU A 51 -14.81 6.83 1.99
C LEU A 51 -14.17 8.06 2.63
N LYS A 52 -13.89 7.96 3.94
CA LYS A 52 -13.16 9.00 4.67
C LYS A 52 -11.74 9.13 4.11
N VAL A 53 -11.17 10.32 4.19
CA VAL A 53 -9.81 10.60 3.68
C VAL A 53 -8.76 9.67 4.30
N VAL A 54 -8.89 9.38 5.61
CA VAL A 54 -7.93 8.54 6.36
C VAL A 54 -7.75 7.13 5.77
N PRO A 55 -8.79 6.30 5.58
CA PRO A 55 -8.64 4.98 4.97
C PRO A 55 -8.20 5.04 3.49
N ILE A 56 -8.60 6.08 2.73
CA ILE A 56 -8.13 6.25 1.35
C ILE A 56 -6.62 6.48 1.33
N SER A 57 -6.12 7.43 2.12
CA SER A 57 -4.70 7.73 2.21
C SER A 57 -3.90 6.51 2.68
N LEU A 58 -4.41 5.76 3.66
CA LEU A 58 -3.74 4.56 4.13
C LEU A 58 -3.63 3.48 3.04
N SER A 59 -4.71 3.20 2.31
CA SER A 59 -4.67 2.25 1.19
C SER A 59 -3.71 2.70 0.09
N LEU A 60 -3.69 4.00 -0.24
CA LEU A 60 -2.74 4.55 -1.22
C LEU A 60 -1.28 4.40 -0.76
N LEU A 61 -0.98 4.65 0.51
CA LEU A 61 0.36 4.44 1.06
C LEU A 61 0.79 2.97 0.97
N VAL A 62 -0.12 2.05 1.30
CA VAL A 62 0.14 0.62 1.22
C VAL A 62 0.37 0.19 -0.24
N SER A 63 -0.43 0.69 -1.18
CA SER A 63 -0.25 0.40 -2.62
C SER A 63 1.02 1.00 -3.19
N PHE A 64 1.50 2.13 -2.65
CA PHE A 64 2.73 2.76 -3.08
C PHE A 64 3.97 2.01 -2.59
N GLN A 65 3.88 1.39 -1.41
CA GLN A 65 5.02 0.71 -0.79
C GLN A 65 5.27 -0.66 -1.44
N SER A 66 6.49 -0.85 -1.95
CA SER A 66 6.95 -2.11 -2.53
C SER A 66 8.00 -2.80 -1.65
N ALA A 67 8.11 -4.13 -1.75
CA ALA A 67 9.17 -4.92 -1.11
C ALA A 67 10.58 -4.43 -1.50
N ILE A 68 10.72 -3.88 -2.72
CA ILE A 68 11.97 -3.28 -3.20
C ILE A 68 12.34 -2.03 -2.38
N MET A 69 11.38 -1.21 -1.97
CA MET A 69 11.69 -0.04 -1.14
C MET A 69 12.12 -0.47 0.28
N ILE A 70 11.49 -1.49 0.84
CA ILE A 70 11.78 -1.96 2.21
C ILE A 70 13.18 -2.54 2.33
N LEU A 71 13.62 -3.35 1.36
CA LEU A 71 14.94 -4.00 1.39
C LEU A 71 16.00 -3.24 0.59
N GLY A 72 15.60 -2.60 -0.51
CA GLY A 72 16.51 -1.93 -1.44
C GLY A 72 17.03 -0.60 -0.94
N TYR A 73 16.20 0.22 -0.27
CA TYR A 73 16.65 1.51 0.26
C TYR A 73 17.77 1.40 1.29
N PRO A 74 17.69 0.53 2.32
CA PRO A 74 18.80 0.38 3.27
C PRO A 74 20.02 -0.25 2.61
N ALA A 75 19.84 -1.19 1.68
CA ALA A 75 20.95 -1.81 0.96
C ALA A 75 21.72 -0.79 0.10
N GLU A 76 21.02 0.06 -0.64
CA GLU A 76 21.64 1.12 -1.42
C GLU A 76 22.23 2.21 -0.54
N MET A 77 21.58 2.57 0.57
CA MET A 77 22.12 3.56 1.51
C MET A 77 23.41 3.07 2.18
N TYR A 78 23.51 1.77 2.46
CA TYR A 78 24.72 1.16 3.00
C TYR A 78 25.89 1.17 1.98
N MET A 79 25.60 0.98 0.70
CA MET A 79 26.62 0.91 -0.35
C MET A 79 27.01 2.26 -0.96
N ARG A 80 26.05 3.18 -1.14
CA ARG A 80 26.19 4.44 -1.89
C ARG A 80 25.92 5.70 -1.05
N GLY A 81 25.61 5.54 0.24
CA GLY A 81 25.34 6.65 1.15
C GLY A 81 23.94 7.27 0.97
N ALA A 82 23.74 8.48 1.52
CA ALA A 82 22.43 9.11 1.64
C ALA A 82 21.90 9.78 0.35
N GLN A 83 22.47 9.52 -0.83
CA GLN A 83 22.07 10.20 -2.07
C GLN A 83 20.60 9.94 -2.47
N LEU A 84 20.07 8.75 -2.16
CA LEU A 84 18.66 8.40 -2.39
C LEU A 84 17.67 9.23 -1.58
N TYR A 85 18.08 9.79 -0.45
CA TYR A 85 17.21 10.65 0.35
C TYR A 85 16.80 11.92 -0.39
N ILE A 86 17.65 12.43 -1.30
CA ILE A 86 17.35 13.61 -2.11
C ILE A 86 16.14 13.33 -3.03
N GLY A 87 16.05 12.13 -3.60
CA GLY A 87 14.90 11.72 -4.41
C GLY A 87 13.60 11.65 -3.61
N ASN A 88 13.67 11.21 -2.35
CA ASN A 88 12.53 11.16 -1.45
C ASN A 88 12.01 12.56 -1.10
N ILE A 89 12.90 13.53 -0.89
CA ILE A 89 12.53 14.93 -0.67
C ILE A 89 11.82 15.51 -1.90
N GLY A 90 12.35 15.23 -3.10
CA GLY A 90 11.71 15.63 -4.36
C GLY A 90 10.30 15.05 -4.52
N MET A 91 10.13 13.77 -4.16
CA MET A 91 8.83 13.10 -4.18
C MET A 91 7.83 13.73 -3.20
N LEU A 92 8.25 14.08 -1.98
CA LEU A 92 7.39 14.78 -1.01
C LEU A 92 6.88 16.12 -1.54
N ILE A 93 7.77 16.92 -2.15
CA ILE A 93 7.40 18.20 -2.76
C ILE A 93 6.44 17.97 -3.93
N GLY A 94 6.72 16.98 -4.78
CA GLY A 94 5.85 16.58 -5.89
C GLY A 94 4.45 16.17 -5.43
N THR A 95 4.33 15.42 -4.33
CA THR A 95 3.03 15.03 -3.76
C THR A 95 2.23 16.24 -3.26
N ILE A 96 2.88 17.22 -2.61
CA ILE A 96 2.22 18.45 -2.16
C ILE A 96 1.70 19.27 -3.35
N LEU A 97 2.52 19.43 -4.39
CA LEU A 97 2.15 20.14 -5.61
C LEU A 97 0.99 19.45 -6.33
N THR A 98 1.06 18.13 -6.49
CA THR A 98 0.00 17.33 -7.12
C THR A 98 -1.31 17.41 -6.35
N THR A 99 -1.25 17.39 -5.02
CA THR A 99 -2.45 17.53 -4.18
C THR A 99 -3.13 18.88 -4.36
N ARG A 100 -2.37 19.97 -4.59
CA ARG A 100 -2.95 21.30 -4.77
C ARG A 100 -3.37 21.63 -6.20
N LEU A 101 -2.69 21.07 -7.20
CA LEU A 101 -2.90 21.43 -8.60
C LEU A 101 -3.78 20.41 -9.33
N TRP A 102 -3.47 19.12 -9.18
CA TRP A 102 -4.12 18.05 -9.94
C TRP A 102 -5.41 17.56 -9.29
N VAL A 103 -5.46 17.40 -7.97
CA VAL A 103 -6.68 16.96 -7.26
C VAL A 103 -7.90 17.86 -7.53
N PRO A 104 -7.82 19.21 -7.44
CA PRO A 104 -8.98 20.04 -7.75
C PRO A 104 -9.36 20.04 -9.23
N LEU A 105 -8.41 19.75 -10.13
CA LEU A 105 -8.68 19.62 -11.56
C LEU A 105 -9.47 18.35 -11.86
N PHE A 106 -8.98 17.19 -11.40
CA PHE A 106 -9.66 15.90 -11.60
C PHE A 106 -11.01 15.83 -10.89
N TYR A 107 -11.14 16.43 -9.71
CA TYR A 107 -12.43 16.44 -8.99
C TYR A 107 -13.51 17.26 -9.72
N LYS A 108 -13.11 18.35 -10.41
CA LYS A 108 -14.02 19.20 -11.21
C LYS A 108 -14.47 18.54 -12.52
N LEU A 109 -13.61 17.76 -13.16
CA LEU A 109 -13.95 17.09 -14.43
C LEU A 109 -14.77 15.80 -14.24
N GLN A 110 -15.03 15.34 -13.00
CA GLN A 110 -15.83 14.13 -12.69
C GLN A 110 -15.37 12.85 -13.43
N ILE A 111 -14.12 12.82 -13.89
CA ILE A 111 -13.58 11.70 -14.66
C ILE A 111 -13.37 10.51 -13.71
N THR A 112 -13.90 9.35 -14.07
CA THR A 112 -13.88 8.18 -13.18
C THR A 112 -12.69 7.26 -13.47
N SER A 113 -12.01 7.47 -14.60
CA SER A 113 -10.87 6.69 -15.08
C SER A 113 -9.81 7.62 -15.68
N THR A 114 -8.52 7.31 -15.51
CA THR A 114 -7.40 8.07 -16.12
C THR A 114 -7.43 8.05 -17.66
N PHE A 115 -8.27 7.20 -18.26
CA PHE A 115 -8.41 7.02 -19.71
C PHE A 115 -9.66 7.69 -20.33
N GLU A 116 -10.44 8.44 -19.56
CA GLU A 116 -11.47 9.37 -20.07
C GLU A 116 -10.91 10.79 -20.14
#